data_AF-A0A377TRK3-F1
#
_entry.id   AF-A0A377TRK3-F1
#
_cell.length_a   1.000
_cell.length_b   1.000
_cell.length_c   1.000
_cell.angle_alpha   90.00
_cell.angle_beta   90.00
_cell.angle_gamma   90.00
#
_symmetry.space_group_name_H-M   'P 1'
#
loop_
_entity.id
_entity.type
_entity.pdbx_description
1 polymer ?
#
loop_
_entity_poly.entity_id
_entity_poly.type
_entity_poly.pdbx_seq_one_letter_code
_entity_poly.pdbx_strand_id
1 'polypeptide(L)'
;MKPSGVYVCPKCGFKPLVGQDVETDGTRNIKKMSKHETVYTKSDKQSWWSQIKFYQRHRAAQGKPVSDGWCAHTFQEKFGEWPNGLSDFPMEITPEVSNHIKHKLIKFAKRRERLQQMGKKPDQDLFPPPSASIKYEPPEGSDGQLIIEAKRKFQENVNRVSQ
;
A
#
# COMPACT_ATOMS: atom_id res chain seq x y z
N MET A 1 17.20 -39.21 11.62
CA MET A 1 17.47 -37.96 12.36
C MET A 1 18.92 -37.99 12.84
N LYS A 2 19.72 -36.93 12.65
CA LYS A 2 21.08 -36.86 13.22
C LYS A 2 20.98 -36.46 14.69
N PRO A 3 21.69 -37.12 15.63
CA PRO A 3 21.72 -36.67 17.02
C PRO A 3 22.41 -35.30 17.14
N SER A 4 21.91 -34.46 18.04
CA SER A 4 22.44 -33.11 18.30
C SER A 4 23.92 -33.15 18.68
N GLY A 5 24.73 -32.23 18.14
CA GLY A 5 26.14 -32.07 18.48
C GLY A 5 27.14 -32.93 17.69
N VAL A 6 26.69 -33.92 16.90
CA VAL A 6 27.60 -34.73 16.10
C VAL A 6 27.85 -34.04 14.75
N TYR A 7 29.10 -33.74 14.41
CA TYR A 7 29.48 -33.04 13.17
C TYR A 7 29.44 -33.96 11.93
N VAL A 8 29.76 -35.23 12.11
CA VAL A 8 29.76 -36.25 11.03
C VAL A 8 28.50 -37.10 11.13
N CYS A 9 27.83 -37.40 10.01
CA CYS A 9 26.71 -38.32 10.03
C CYS A 9 27.19 -39.75 10.34
N PRO A 10 26.74 -40.41 11.41
CA PRO A 10 27.20 -41.74 11.79
C PRO A 10 26.72 -42.86 10.84
N LYS A 11 25.74 -42.57 9.97
CA LYS A 11 25.18 -43.56 9.02
C LYS A 11 25.90 -43.58 7.67
N CYS A 12 26.40 -42.43 7.21
CA CYS A 12 26.96 -42.28 5.87
C CYS A 12 28.26 -41.47 5.81
N GLY A 13 28.81 -41.05 6.95
CA GLY A 13 30.09 -40.31 7.02
C GLY A 13 30.03 -38.87 6.49
N PHE A 14 28.84 -38.36 6.12
CA PHE A 14 28.72 -37.01 5.55
C PHE A 14 29.16 -35.93 6.55
N LYS A 15 30.16 -35.14 6.15
CA LYS A 15 30.77 -34.05 6.89
C LYS A 15 30.52 -32.75 6.11
N PRO A 16 29.73 -31.79 6.62
CA PRO A 16 29.57 -30.50 5.97
C PRO A 16 30.94 -29.85 5.76
N LEU A 17 31.19 -29.25 4.60
CA LEU A 17 32.35 -28.38 4.39
C LEU A 17 31.96 -26.99 4.90
N VAL A 18 32.23 -26.71 6.17
CA VAL A 18 32.07 -25.35 6.70
C VAL A 18 33.34 -24.57 6.38
N GLY A 19 33.21 -23.48 5.62
CA GLY A 19 34.30 -22.53 5.41
C GLY A 19 35.28 -22.83 4.26
N GLN A 20 35.01 -23.81 3.40
CA GLN A 20 35.68 -23.80 2.08
C GLN A 20 34.87 -22.89 1.16
N ASP A 21 35.46 -21.74 0.83
CA ASP A 21 35.00 -20.92 -0.28
C ASP A 21 35.24 -21.73 -1.56
N VAL A 22 34.16 -22.16 -2.20
CA VAL A 22 34.25 -22.84 -3.48
C VAL A 22 34.49 -21.73 -4.50
N GLU A 23 35.56 -21.84 -5.29
CA GLU A 23 35.84 -20.94 -6.42
C GLU A 23 34.58 -20.84 -7.29
N THR A 24 33.83 -19.77 -7.09
CA THR A 24 32.58 -19.51 -7.78
C THR A 24 32.93 -18.62 -8.96
N ASP A 25 32.57 -19.00 -10.18
CA ASP A 25 32.78 -18.21 -11.40
C ASP A 25 32.09 -16.82 -11.28
N GLY A 26 32.75 -15.85 -10.66
CA GLY A 26 32.30 -14.46 -10.55
C GLY A 26 32.42 -13.69 -11.87
N THR A 27 33.01 -14.30 -12.89
CA THR A 27 33.17 -13.75 -14.24
C THR A 27 31.86 -13.74 -15.04
N ARG A 28 30.90 -14.60 -14.67
CA ARG A 28 29.57 -14.63 -15.30
C ARG A 28 28.69 -13.53 -14.72
N ASN A 29 28.73 -12.35 -15.33
CA ASN A 29 27.80 -11.26 -15.02
C ASN A 29 26.36 -11.71 -15.29
N ILE A 30 25.54 -11.82 -14.24
CA ILE A 30 24.11 -12.06 -14.36
C ILE A 30 23.48 -10.77 -14.88
N LYS A 31 23.07 -10.76 -16.14
CA LYS A 31 22.36 -9.62 -16.73
C LYS A 31 20.92 -9.60 -16.23
N LYS A 32 20.50 -8.51 -15.60
CA LYS A 32 19.09 -8.26 -15.28
C LYS A 32 18.31 -8.21 -16.58
N MET A 33 17.50 -9.23 -16.84
CA MET A 33 16.56 -9.16 -17.97
C MET A 33 15.53 -8.07 -17.67
N SER A 34 15.41 -7.10 -18.56
CA SER A 34 14.31 -6.14 -18.51
C SER A 34 13.01 -6.90 -18.80
N LYS A 35 11.95 -6.52 -18.09
CA LYS A 35 10.61 -7.02 -18.39
C LYS A 35 10.22 -6.40 -19.73
N HIS A 36 10.25 -7.18 -20.81
CA HIS A 36 9.74 -6.72 -22.10
C HIS A 36 8.27 -6.34 -21.95
N GLU A 37 7.88 -5.23 -22.58
CA GLU A 37 6.48 -4.83 -22.70
C GLU A 37 5.79 -5.84 -23.62
N THR A 38 5.06 -6.77 -23.02
CA THR A 38 4.28 -7.77 -23.75
C THR A 38 3.14 -7.05 -24.43
N VAL A 39 3.21 -6.95 -25.76
CA VAL A 39 2.10 -6.45 -26.59
C VAL A 39 1.00 -7.51 -26.57
N TYR A 40 -0.09 -7.22 -25.86
CA TYR A 40 -1.23 -8.12 -25.79
C TYR A 40 -2.09 -8.02 -27.04
N THR A 41 -2.41 -9.17 -27.64
CA THR A 41 -3.31 -9.21 -28.78
C THR A 41 -4.77 -9.02 -28.34
N LYS A 42 -5.67 -8.72 -29.29
CA LYS A 42 -7.12 -8.67 -29.02
C LYS A 42 -7.65 -10.01 -28.52
N SER A 43 -7.09 -11.12 -29.00
CA SER A 43 -7.45 -12.47 -28.55
C SER A 43 -7.10 -12.70 -27.08
N ASP A 44 -5.94 -12.22 -26.64
CA ASP A 44 -5.51 -12.34 -25.23
C ASP A 44 -6.44 -11.55 -24.31
N LYS A 45 -6.81 -10.33 -24.72
CA LYS A 45 -7.80 -9.51 -24.02
C LYS A 45 -9.16 -10.22 -23.94
N GLN A 46 -9.61 -10.83 -25.03
CA GLN A 46 -10.86 -11.61 -25.06
C GLN A 46 -10.82 -12.82 -24.13
N SER A 47 -9.77 -13.64 -24.21
CA SER A 47 -9.59 -14.79 -23.32
C SER A 47 -9.59 -14.37 -21.85
N TRP A 48 -8.88 -13.28 -21.54
CA TRP A 48 -8.84 -12.74 -20.19
C TRP A 48 -10.22 -12.31 -19.69
N TRP A 49 -11.00 -11.62 -20.51
CA TRP A 49 -12.36 -11.20 -20.17
C TRP A 49 -13.29 -12.40 -19.92
N SER A 50 -13.25 -13.39 -20.82
CA SER A 50 -13.98 -14.65 -20.71
C SER A 50 -13.68 -15.39 -19.40
N GLN A 51 -12.42 -15.40 -18.96
CA GLN A 51 -12.00 -16.01 -17.70
C GLN A 51 -12.48 -15.25 -16.46
N ILE A 52 -12.51 -13.91 -16.51
CA ILE A 52 -13.08 -13.08 -15.43
C ILE A 52 -14.58 -13.37 -15.29
N LYS A 53 -15.33 -13.47 -16.40
CA LYS A 53 -16.76 -13.81 -16.38
C LYS A 53 -17.01 -15.21 -15.82
N PHE A 54 -16.14 -16.18 -16.12
CA PHE A 54 -16.20 -17.50 -15.49
C PHE A 54 -16.03 -17.41 -13.98
N TYR A 55 -15.04 -16.66 -13.50
CA TYR A 55 -14.84 -16.42 -12.07
C TYR A 55 -16.07 -15.78 -11.41
N GLN A 56 -16.70 -14.81 -12.08
CA GLN A 56 -17.93 -14.18 -11.60
C GLN A 56 -19.07 -15.20 -11.41
N ARG A 57 -19.30 -16.08 -12.39
CA ARG A 57 -20.33 -17.14 -12.31
C ARG A 57 -20.00 -18.15 -11.22
N HIS A 58 -18.75 -18.59 -11.14
CA HIS A 58 -18.29 -19.50 -10.08
C HIS A 58 -18.50 -18.90 -8.69
N ARG A 59 -18.22 -17.60 -8.52
CA ARG A 59 -18.44 -16.87 -7.27
C ARG A 59 -19.91 -16.68 -6.91
N ALA A 60 -20.76 -16.46 -7.91
CA ALA A 60 -22.21 -16.40 -7.72
C ALA A 60 -22.76 -17.75 -7.23
N ALA A 61 -22.28 -18.87 -7.79
CA ALA A 61 -22.64 -20.22 -7.33
C ALA A 61 -22.20 -20.50 -5.89
N GLN A 62 -21.06 -19.94 -5.45
CA GLN A 62 -20.58 -20.04 -4.06
C GLN A 62 -21.29 -19.10 -3.07
N GLY A 63 -22.36 -18.40 -3.49
CA GLY A 63 -23.14 -17.51 -2.63
C GLY A 63 -22.44 -16.19 -2.29
N LYS A 64 -21.35 -15.86 -2.97
CA LYS A 64 -20.64 -14.60 -2.77
C LYS A 64 -20.40 -13.91 -4.12
N PRO A 65 -21.47 -13.42 -4.76
CA PRO A 65 -21.44 -12.88 -6.12
C PRO A 65 -20.49 -11.69 -6.21
N VAL A 66 -19.92 -11.52 -7.40
CA VAL A 66 -19.02 -10.41 -7.74
C VAL A 66 -19.75 -9.51 -8.73
N SER A 67 -19.68 -8.20 -8.52
CA SER A 67 -20.35 -7.23 -9.38
C SER A 67 -19.68 -7.16 -10.76
N ASP A 68 -20.46 -6.75 -11.76
CA ASP A 68 -19.94 -6.57 -13.11
C ASP A 68 -18.88 -5.45 -13.18
N GLY A 69 -19.09 -4.37 -12.42
CA GLY A 69 -18.09 -3.30 -12.27
C GLY A 69 -16.75 -3.79 -11.69
N TRP A 70 -16.77 -4.76 -10.77
CA TRP A 70 -15.52 -5.36 -10.28
C TRP A 70 -14.78 -6.12 -11.38
N CYS A 71 -15.52 -6.80 -12.27
CA CYS A 71 -14.96 -7.51 -13.41
C CYS A 71 -14.30 -6.53 -14.38
N ALA A 72 -15.01 -5.45 -14.73
CA ALA A 72 -14.51 -4.41 -15.64
C ALA A 72 -13.23 -3.73 -15.11
N HIS A 73 -13.19 -3.37 -13.82
CA HIS A 73 -11.98 -2.82 -13.21
C HIS A 73 -10.81 -3.82 -13.15
N THR A 74 -11.08 -5.11 -12.99
CA THR A 74 -10.03 -6.13 -13.00
C THR A 74 -9.41 -6.29 -14.39
N PHE A 75 -10.21 -6.15 -15.44
CA PHE A 75 -9.69 -6.07 -16.81
C PHE A 75 -8.86 -4.79 -17.02
N GLN A 76 -9.38 -3.64 -16.57
CA GLN A 76 -8.69 -2.35 -16.69
C GLN A 76 -7.36 -2.31 -15.93
N GLU A 77 -7.24 -2.93 -14.75
CA GLU A 77 -5.98 -2.99 -14.02
C GLU A 77 -4.86 -3.75 -14.76
N LYS A 78 -5.23 -4.71 -15.61
CA LYS A 78 -4.28 -5.51 -16.40
C LYS A 78 -3.89 -4.83 -17.70
N PHE A 79 -4.85 -4.25 -18.42
CA PHE A 79 -4.66 -3.74 -19.80
C PHE A 79 -4.74 -2.22 -19.93
N GLY A 80 -5.18 -1.48 -18.90
CA GLY A 80 -5.39 -0.04 -18.95
C GLY A 80 -6.64 0.42 -19.72
N GLU A 81 -7.33 -0.50 -20.39
CA GLU A 81 -8.51 -0.24 -21.23
C GLU A 81 -9.78 -0.83 -20.62
N TRP A 82 -10.95 -0.32 -21.04
CA TRP A 82 -12.23 -0.90 -20.66
C TRP A 82 -12.63 -2.06 -21.60
N PRO A 83 -13.35 -3.07 -21.11
CA PRO A 83 -13.75 -4.24 -21.90
C PRO A 83 -14.93 -3.91 -22.84
N ASN A 84 -14.72 -3.00 -23.79
CA ASN A 84 -15.74 -2.59 -24.74
C ASN A 84 -15.74 -3.52 -25.97
N GLY A 85 -16.89 -4.10 -26.29
CA GLY A 85 -17.07 -4.94 -27.49
C GLY A 85 -16.44 -6.34 -27.40
N LEU A 86 -16.17 -6.83 -26.20
CA LEU A 86 -15.72 -8.21 -25.97
C LEU A 86 -16.94 -9.12 -25.69
N SER A 87 -16.80 -10.40 -26.01
CA SER A 87 -17.86 -11.39 -25.80
C SER A 87 -17.85 -11.95 -24.37
N ASP A 88 -19.05 -12.19 -23.83
CA ASP A 88 -19.28 -12.64 -22.44
C ASP A 88 -19.25 -14.18 -22.26
N PHE A 89 -18.64 -14.91 -23.18
CA PHE A 89 -18.48 -16.36 -23.07
C PHE A 89 -17.55 -16.71 -21.91
N PRO A 90 -17.99 -17.51 -20.91
CA PRO A 90 -17.12 -17.94 -19.82
C PRO A 90 -16.09 -18.97 -20.31
N MET A 91 -14.84 -18.82 -19.89
CA MET A 91 -13.76 -19.77 -20.16
C MET A 91 -13.07 -20.16 -18.86
N GLU A 92 -12.53 -21.38 -18.79
CA GLU A 92 -11.81 -21.86 -17.61
C GLU A 92 -10.66 -20.94 -17.21
N ILE A 93 -10.50 -20.73 -15.90
CA ILE A 93 -9.52 -19.80 -15.37
C ILE A 93 -8.10 -20.38 -15.45
N THR A 94 -7.22 -19.66 -16.12
CA THR A 94 -5.79 -19.95 -16.16
C THR A 94 -5.11 -19.52 -14.85
N PRO A 95 -3.95 -20.12 -14.49
CA PRO A 95 -3.20 -19.72 -13.31
C PRO A 95 -2.77 -18.25 -13.34
N GLU A 96 -2.58 -17.65 -14.53
CA GLU A 96 -2.23 -16.23 -14.65
C GLU A 96 -3.36 -15.30 -14.17
N VAL A 97 -4.59 -15.53 -14.64
CA VAL A 97 -5.77 -14.76 -14.23
C VAL A 97 -6.06 -14.99 -12.75
N SER A 98 -5.98 -16.24 -12.29
CA SER A 98 -6.17 -16.60 -10.88
C SER A 98 -5.18 -15.88 -9.97
N ASN A 99 -3.89 -15.86 -10.33
CA ASN A 99 -2.85 -15.16 -9.57
C ASN A 99 -3.08 -13.65 -9.55
N HIS A 100 -3.51 -13.06 -10.67
CA HIS A 100 -3.85 -11.64 -10.73
C HIS A 100 -5.01 -11.28 -9.81
N ILE A 101 -6.10 -12.05 -9.85
CA ILE A 101 -7.26 -11.88 -8.96
C ILE A 101 -6.83 -12.03 -7.49
N LYS A 102 -6.04 -13.06 -7.17
CA LYS A 102 -5.51 -13.28 -5.83
C LYS A 102 -4.68 -12.10 -5.35
N HIS A 103 -3.79 -11.59 -6.18
CA HIS A 103 -2.99 -10.39 -5.88
C HIS A 103 -3.89 -9.18 -5.58
N LYS A 104 -4.93 -8.95 -6.39
CA LYS A 104 -5.89 -7.86 -6.18
C LYS A 104 -6.63 -7.99 -4.84
N LEU A 105 -7.09 -9.18 -4.49
CA LEU A 105 -7.77 -9.45 -3.22
C LEU A 105 -6.84 -9.25 -2.01
N ILE A 106 -5.60 -9.72 -2.09
CA ILE A 106 -4.59 -9.53 -1.03
C ILE A 106 -4.27 -8.03 -0.86
N LYS A 107 -4.08 -7.30 -1.98
CA LYS A 107 -3.85 -5.85 -1.96
C LYS A 107 -4.99 -5.11 -1.26
N PHE A 108 -6.23 -5.47 -1.56
CA PHE A 108 -7.40 -4.89 -0.92
C PHE A 108 -7.48 -5.22 0.58
N ALA A 109 -7.25 -6.47 0.97
CA ALA A 109 -7.22 -6.89 2.37
C ALA A 109 -6.17 -6.12 3.18
N LYS A 110 -4.92 -6.08 2.69
CA LYS A 110 -3.83 -5.32 3.33
C LYS A 110 -4.12 -3.82 3.44
N ARG A 111 -4.75 -3.24 2.42
CA ARG A 111 -5.19 -1.83 2.48
C ARG A 111 -6.20 -1.62 3.60
N ARG A 112 -7.19 -2.51 3.74
CA ARG A 112 -8.19 -2.45 4.81
C ARG A 112 -7.57 -2.63 6.19
N GLU A 113 -6.62 -3.55 6.34
CA GLU A 113 -5.88 -3.74 7.60
C GLU A 113 -5.14 -2.48 8.01
N ARG A 114 -4.42 -1.84 7.07
CA ARG A 114 -3.75 -0.56 7.32
C ARG A 114 -4.71 0.55 7.74
N LEU A 115 -5.87 0.64 7.09
CA LEU A 115 -6.93 1.62 7.44
C LEU A 115 -7.50 1.37 8.84
N GLN A 116 -7.68 0.11 9.23
CA GLN A 116 -8.11 -0.25 10.58
C GLN A 116 -7.04 0.04 11.64
N GLN A 117 -5.75 -0.15 11.31
CA GLN A 117 -4.65 0.18 12.22
C GLN A 117 -4.50 1.68 12.43
N MET A 118 -4.63 2.50 11.37
CA MET A 118 -4.56 3.96 11.52
C MET A 118 -5.76 4.51 12.31
N GLY A 119 -6.96 3.96 12.13
CA GLY A 119 -8.14 4.37 12.92
C GLY A 119 -8.13 3.91 14.39
N LYS A 120 -7.19 3.03 14.78
CA LYS A 120 -6.99 2.58 16.17
C LYS A 120 -5.83 3.28 16.88
N LYS A 121 -5.03 4.08 16.18
CA LYS A 121 -4.05 4.94 16.85
C LYS A 121 -4.82 6.12 17.46
N PRO A 122 -4.75 6.34 18.78
CA PRO A 122 -5.27 7.58 19.33
C PRO A 122 -4.47 8.73 18.69
N ASP A 123 -5.17 9.78 18.24
CA ASP A 123 -4.58 11.05 17.83
C ASP A 123 -3.75 11.62 18.99
N GLN A 124 -2.49 11.21 19.13
CA GLN A 124 -1.54 11.85 20.04
C GLN A 124 -0.58 12.81 19.32
N ASP A 125 -0.64 12.89 17.98
CA ASP A 125 0.34 13.67 17.21
C ASP A 125 -0.28 14.76 16.31
N LEU A 126 -1.59 15.04 16.38
CA LEU A 126 -2.19 16.16 15.61
C LEU A 126 -2.49 17.43 16.43
N PHE A 127 -2.28 17.39 17.74
CA PHE A 127 -2.24 18.60 18.56
C PHE A 127 -0.98 18.55 19.41
N PRO A 128 -0.04 19.51 19.26
CA PRO A 128 0.93 19.74 20.30
C PRO A 128 0.15 19.92 21.62
N PRO A 129 0.60 19.35 22.75
CA PRO A 129 0.03 19.76 24.03
C PRO A 129 0.09 21.29 24.08
N PRO A 130 -0.95 21.99 24.58
CA PRO A 130 -0.89 23.45 24.71
C PRO A 130 0.40 23.78 25.46
N SER A 131 1.39 24.22 24.69
CA SER A 131 2.75 24.37 25.17
C SER A 131 2.68 25.44 26.23
N ALA A 132 3.15 25.09 27.42
CA ALA A 132 3.37 25.96 28.56
C ALA A 132 3.54 27.42 28.12
N SER A 133 2.53 28.25 28.42
CA SER A 133 2.57 29.70 28.57
C SER A 133 3.76 30.41 27.90
N ILE A 134 3.89 30.32 26.58
CA ILE A 134 4.81 31.21 25.86
C ILE A 134 4.13 32.57 25.89
N LYS A 135 4.59 33.46 26.77
CA LYS A 135 4.23 34.87 26.70
C LYS A 135 4.77 35.40 25.37
N TYR A 136 3.90 35.44 24.36
CA TYR A 136 4.22 36.09 23.10
C TYR A 136 4.22 37.59 23.32
N GLU A 137 5.40 38.18 23.38
CA GLU A 137 5.59 39.62 23.41
C GLU A 137 5.85 40.06 21.96
N PRO A 138 4.92 40.79 21.32
CA PRO A 138 5.05 41.18 19.92
C PRO A 138 6.29 42.07 19.71
N PRO A 139 6.97 41.99 18.56
CA PRO A 139 8.17 42.80 18.28
C PRO A 139 7.86 44.31 18.25
N GLU A 140 8.83 45.11 18.69
CA GLU A 140 8.76 46.57 18.82
C GLU A 140 8.35 47.24 17.51
N GLY A 141 7.26 48.02 17.53
CA GLY A 141 6.73 48.73 16.36
C GLY A 141 5.80 47.92 15.44
N SER A 142 5.44 46.69 15.82
CA SER A 142 4.39 45.93 15.11
C SER A 142 2.98 46.45 15.40
N ASP A 143 2.05 46.22 14.47
CA ASP A 143 0.63 46.57 14.62
C ASP A 143 0.03 46.00 15.92
N GLY A 144 0.50 44.83 16.36
CA GLY A 144 0.10 44.21 17.62
C GLY A 144 0.41 45.08 18.84
N GLN A 145 1.57 45.73 18.88
CA GLN A 145 1.92 46.64 19.98
C GLN A 145 1.11 47.93 19.93
N LEU A 146 0.92 48.51 18.75
CA LEU A 146 0.11 49.73 18.57
C LEU A 146 -1.33 49.52 19.05
N ILE A 147 -1.91 48.34 18.78
CA ILE A 147 -3.24 47.97 19.26
C ILE A 147 -3.28 47.85 20.78
N ILE A 148 -2.26 47.25 21.40
CA ILE A 148 -2.17 47.10 22.86
C ILE A 148 -2.02 48.47 23.54
N GLU A 149 -1.18 49.35 22.99
CA GLU A 149 -0.95 50.68 23.54
C GLU A 149 -2.17 51.60 23.37
N ALA A 150 -2.86 51.51 22.21
CA ALA A 150 -4.12 52.21 21.98
C ALA A 150 -5.21 51.77 22.97
N LYS A 151 -5.31 50.47 23.26
CA LYS A 151 -6.24 49.95 24.28
C LYS A 151 -5.90 50.46 25.68
N ARG A 152 -4.62 50.54 26.05
CA ARG A 152 -4.19 51.08 27.36
C ARG A 152 -4.55 52.55 27.51
N LYS A 153 -4.27 53.38 26.49
CA LYS A 153 -4.63 54.80 26.45
C LYS A 153 -6.15 55.01 26.52
N PHE A 154 -6.93 54.15 25.85
CA PHE A 154 -8.38 54.18 25.95
C PHE A 154 -8.86 53.87 27.38
N GLN A 155 -8.33 52.83 28.01
CA GLN A 155 -8.66 52.46 29.39
C GLN A 155 -8.31 53.58 30.39
N GLU A 156 -7.16 54.23 30.22
CA GLU A 156 -6.75 55.38 31.03
C GLU A 156 -7.67 56.58 30.85
N ASN A 157 -8.11 56.87 29.62
CA ASN A 157 -9.10 57.91 29.37
C ASN A 157 -10.46 57.57 29.98
N VAL A 158 -10.91 56.31 29.89
CA VAL A 158 -12.16 55.86 30.53
C VAL A 158 -12.07 56.03 32.05
N ASN A 159 -10.93 55.67 32.66
CA ASN A 159 -10.72 55.82 34.10
C ASN A 159 -10.61 57.29 34.54
N ARG A 160 -10.08 58.19 33.69
CA ARG A 160 -10.03 59.64 33.95
C ARG A 160 -11.37 60.34 33.82
N VAL A 161 -12.24 59.88 32.93
CA VAL A 161 -13.61 60.41 32.75
C VAL A 161 -14.54 59.94 33.88
N SER A 162 -14.15 58.90 34.61
CA SER A 162 -14.91 58.32 35.71
C SER A 162 -14.51 58.85 37.11
N GLN A 163 -13.58 59.83 37.19
CA GLN A 163 -13.27 60.64 38.38
C GLN A 163 -13.74 62.08 38.17
#